data_AF-A0A1F6MQ84-F1
#
_entry.id   AF-A0A1F6MQ84-F1
#
_cell.length_a   1.000
_cell.length_b   1.000
_cell.length_c   1.000
_cell.angle_alpha   90.00
_cell.angle_beta   90.00
_cell.angle_gamma   90.00
#
_symmetry.space_group_name_H-M   'P 1'
#
loop_
_entity.id
_entity.type
_entity.pdbx_description
1 polymer ?
#
loop_
_entity_poly.entity_id
_entity_poly.type
_entity_poly.pdbx_seq_one_letter_code
_entity_poly.pdbx_strand_id
1 'polypeptide(L)'
;MEEEHFDAAKEALLAHIEQMFLEMEEEMAHSHQEKYALLEDAVENASDLDELRVAFEQWYNDHADEIEFELSHTELWDLALANLDE
;
A
#
# COMPACT_ATOMS: atom_id res chain seq x y z
N MET A 1 29.60 22.91 -27.13
CA MET A 1 28.62 24.00 -26.95
C MET A 1 27.20 23.48 -27.18
N GLU A 2 26.71 23.28 -28.42
CA GLU A 2 25.32 22.81 -28.63
C GLU A 2 25.09 21.35 -28.17
N GLU A 3 26.05 20.47 -28.42
CA GLU A 3 26.03 19.08 -27.94
C GLU A 3 26.14 18.99 -26.40
N GLU A 4 27.02 19.79 -25.79
CA GLU A 4 27.15 19.90 -24.32
C GLU A 4 25.86 20.44 -23.65
N HIS A 5 25.18 21.40 -24.28
CA HIS A 5 23.87 21.88 -23.81
C HIS A 5 22.78 20.81 -23.95
N PHE A 6 22.82 20.02 -25.03
CA PHE A 6 21.88 18.94 -25.24
C PHE A 6 22.06 17.81 -24.22
N ASP A 7 23.29 17.44 -23.89
CA ASP A 7 23.58 16.42 -22.89
C ASP A 7 23.20 16.88 -21.47
N ALA A 8 23.51 18.13 -21.12
CA ALA A 8 23.06 18.71 -19.84
C ALA A 8 21.52 18.74 -19.72
N ALA A 9 20.81 19.00 -20.81
CA ALA A 9 19.34 18.97 -20.81
C ALA A 9 18.78 17.56 -20.60
N LYS A 10 19.42 16.52 -21.16
CA LYS A 10 19.04 15.12 -20.90
C LYS A 10 19.26 14.75 -19.45
N GLU A 11 20.42 15.10 -18.89
CA GLU A 11 20.74 14.81 -17.49
C GLU A 11 19.72 15.48 -16.56
N ALA A 12 19.40 16.76 -16.80
CA ALA A 12 18.40 17.47 -16.02
C ALA A 12 17.01 16.82 -16.12
N LEU A 13 16.59 16.40 -17.32
CA LEU A 13 15.32 15.72 -17.52
C LEU A 13 15.28 14.38 -16.79
N LEU A 14 16.33 13.56 -16.92
CA LEU A 14 16.40 12.25 -16.28
C LEU A 14 16.40 12.38 -14.76
N ALA A 15 17.19 13.31 -14.21
CA ALA A 15 17.22 13.58 -12.77
C ALA A 15 15.86 14.07 -12.24
N HIS A 16 15.14 14.87 -13.02
CA HIS A 16 13.81 15.32 -12.64
C HIS A 16 12.80 14.18 -12.61
N ILE A 17 12.80 13.30 -13.62
CA ILE A 17 11.90 12.13 -13.65
C ILE A 17 12.25 11.13 -12.54
N GLU A 18 13.55 10.91 -12.27
CA GLU A 18 14.00 10.09 -11.15
C GLU A 18 13.48 10.63 -9.81
N GLN A 19 13.60 11.95 -9.60
CA GLN A 19 13.07 12.61 -8.41
C GLN A 19 11.55 12.44 -8.28
N MET A 20 10.80 12.55 -9.39
CA MET A 20 9.34 12.33 -9.36
C MET A 20 8.99 10.89 -8.97
N PHE A 21 9.74 9.89 -9.45
CA PHE A 21 9.50 8.50 -9.03
C PHE A 21 9.77 8.30 -7.54
N LEU A 22 10.84 8.90 -7.01
CA LEU A 22 11.15 8.83 -5.57
C LEU A 22 10.03 9.46 -4.72
N GLU A 23 9.50 10.61 -5.14
CA GLU A 23 8.37 11.26 -4.46
C GLU A 23 7.12 10.38 -4.48
N MET A 24 6.80 9.76 -5.62
CA MET A 24 5.68 8.82 -5.73
C MET A 24 5.84 7.59 -4.85
N GLU A 25 7.05 7.04 -4.77
CA GLU A 25 7.37 5.89 -3.90
C GLU A 25 7.22 6.26 -2.42
N GLU A 26 7.68 7.45 -2.01
CA GLU A 26 7.53 7.96 -0.64
C GLU A 26 6.06 8.17 -0.28
N GLU A 27 5.27 8.79 -1.16
CA GLU A 27 3.83 8.98 -0.97
C GLU A 27 3.09 7.64 -0.86
N MET A 28 3.42 6.67 -1.72
CA MET A 28 2.85 5.32 -1.67
C MET A 28 3.20 4.63 -0.35
N ALA A 29 4.46 4.71 0.09
CA ALA A 29 4.89 4.13 1.35
C ALA A 29 4.15 4.73 2.54
N HIS A 30 3.97 6.05 2.57
CA HIS A 30 3.17 6.72 3.60
C HIS A 30 1.71 6.27 3.59
N SER A 31 1.12 6.18 2.40
CA SER A 31 -0.26 5.71 2.26
C SER A 31 -0.45 4.28 2.77
N HIS A 32 0.48 3.37 2.46
CA HIS A 32 0.44 2.01 2.99
C HIS A 32 0.59 1.97 4.51
N GLN A 33 1.47 2.80 5.09
CA GLN A 33 1.65 2.88 6.54
C GLN A 33 0.39 3.38 7.26
N GLU A 34 -0.27 4.41 6.71
CA GLU A 34 -1.52 4.94 7.27
C GLU A 34 -2.63 3.88 7.24
N LYS A 35 -2.84 3.23 6.10
CA LYS A 35 -3.84 2.16 5.96
C LYS A 35 -3.58 1.01 6.91
N TYR A 36 -2.32 0.59 7.05
CA TYR A 36 -1.94 -0.46 7.99
C TYR A 36 -2.22 -0.04 9.46
N ALA A 37 -1.93 1.21 9.83
CA ALA A 37 -2.25 1.71 11.17
C ALA A 37 -3.77 1.75 11.44
N LEU A 38 -4.58 2.09 10.43
CA LEU A 38 -6.05 2.00 10.52
C LEU A 38 -6.52 0.55 10.69
N LEU A 39 -5.88 -0.41 10.03
CA LEU A 39 -6.17 -1.83 10.22
C LEU A 39 -5.82 -2.29 11.63
N GLU A 40 -4.64 -1.91 12.14
CA GLU A 40 -4.22 -2.22 13.51
C GLU A 40 -5.25 -1.75 14.53
N ASP A 41 -5.71 -0.49 14.43
CA ASP A 41 -6.77 0.02 15.30
C ASP A 41 -8.09 -0.76 15.15
N ALA A 42 -8.51 -1.05 13.91
CA ALA A 42 -9.73 -1.81 13.66
C ALA A 42 -9.68 -3.23 14.28
N VAL A 43 -8.55 -3.92 14.18
CA VAL A 43 -8.40 -5.28 14.74
C VAL A 43 -8.20 -5.27 16.26
N GLU A 44 -7.55 -4.24 16.84
CA GLU A 44 -7.40 -4.09 18.29
C GLU A 44 -8.74 -3.91 19.00
N ASN A 45 -9.72 -3.30 18.31
CA ASN A 45 -11.05 -3.05 18.85
C ASN A 45 -12.01 -4.25 18.74
N ALA A 46 -11.64 -5.31 18.02
CA ALA A 46 -12.46 -6.52 17.90
C ALA A 46 -12.37 -7.40 19.16
N SER A 47 -13.52 -7.88 19.67
CA SER A 47 -13.57 -8.67 20.90
C SER A 47 -13.66 -10.18 20.70
N ASP A 48 -13.96 -10.63 19.48
CA ASP A 48 -13.98 -12.04 19.08
C ASP A 48 -13.62 -12.22 17.59
N LEU A 49 -13.58 -13.47 17.12
CA LEU A 49 -13.16 -13.81 15.76
C LEU A 49 -14.15 -13.32 14.69
N ASP A 50 -15.45 -13.28 14.99
CA ASP A 50 -16.47 -12.80 14.06
C ASP A 50 -16.37 -11.27 13.92
N GLU A 51 -16.19 -10.55 15.04
CA GLU A 51 -15.93 -9.11 15.04
C GLU A 51 -14.62 -8.78 14.34
N LEU A 52 -13.56 -9.57 14.54
CA LEU A 52 -12.27 -9.39 13.87
C LEU A 52 -12.42 -9.54 12.35
N ARG A 53 -13.19 -10.53 11.91
CA ARG A 53 -13.50 -10.74 10.50
C ARG A 53 -14.26 -9.56 9.92
N VAL A 54 -15.30 -9.09 10.61
CA VAL A 54 -16.07 -7.93 10.15
C VAL A 54 -15.21 -6.68 10.07
N ALA A 55 -14.36 -6.42 11.07
CA ALA A 55 -13.46 -5.27 11.09
C ALA A 55 -12.49 -5.29 9.91
N PHE A 56 -11.87 -6.44 9.63
CA PHE A 56 -11.00 -6.60 8.47
C PHE A 56 -11.74 -6.45 7.14
N GLU A 57 -12.92 -7.06 6.99
CA GLU A 57 -13.71 -6.95 5.76
C GLU A 57 -14.16 -5.51 5.51
N GLN A 58 -14.53 -4.77 6.56
CA GLN A 58 -14.87 -3.34 6.45
C GLN A 58 -13.67 -2.52 6.00
N TRP A 59 -12.53 -2.66 6.69
CA TRP A 59 -11.30 -1.98 6.33
C TRP A 59 -10.87 -2.28 4.88
N TYR A 60 -10.93 -3.55 4.47
CA TYR A 60 -10.57 -3.94 3.11
C TYR A 60 -11.47 -3.24 2.09
N ASN A 61 -12.79 -3.24 2.31
CA ASN A 61 -13.74 -2.63 1.37
C ASN A 61 -13.59 -1.11 1.31
N ASP A 62 -13.31 -0.46 2.45
CA ASP A 62 -13.11 0.99 2.53
C ASP A 62 -11.83 1.45 1.80
N HIS A 63 -10.87 0.54 1.60
CA HIS A 63 -9.58 0.84 0.97
C HIS A 63 -9.30 0.03 -0.31
N ALA A 64 -10.27 -0.74 -0.82
CA ALA A 64 -10.09 -1.69 -1.91
C ALA A 64 -9.57 -1.03 -3.20
N ASP A 65 -10.03 0.19 -3.50
CA ASP A 65 -9.63 0.95 -4.68
C ASP A 65 -8.17 1.45 -4.60
N GLU A 66 -7.56 1.44 -3.41
CA GLU A 66 -6.24 2.04 -3.17
C GLU A 66 -5.15 1.03 -2.81
N ILE A 67 -5.48 -0.11 -2.19
CA ILE A 67 -4.50 -1.14 -1.78
C ILE A 67 -4.10 -2.07 -2.93
N GLU A 68 -4.85 -2.06 -4.03
CA GLU A 68 -4.59 -2.85 -5.26
C GLU A 68 -4.21 -4.32 -5.00
N PHE A 69 -4.74 -4.93 -3.94
CA PHE A 69 -4.44 -6.32 -3.63
C PHE A 69 -5.01 -7.25 -4.70
N GLU A 70 -4.20 -8.21 -5.12
CA GLU A 70 -4.61 -9.22 -6.12
C GLU A 70 -5.64 -10.22 -5.57
N LEU A 71 -5.68 -10.36 -4.24
CA LEU A 71 -6.53 -11.30 -3.52
C LEU A 71 -7.69 -10.58 -2.87
N SER A 72 -8.87 -11.22 -2.87
CA SER A 72 -10.03 -10.73 -2.14
C SER A 72 -9.84 -10.79 -0.63
N HIS A 73 -10.63 -10.02 0.12
CA HIS A 73 -10.64 -10.10 1.59
C HIS A 73 -10.84 -11.53 2.10
N THR A 74 -11.67 -12.34 1.44
CA THR A 74 -11.93 -13.72 1.90
C THR A 74 -10.69 -14.59 1.72
N GLU A 75 -10.01 -14.49 0.58
CA GLU A 75 -8.78 -15.24 0.31
C GLU A 75 -7.64 -14.82 1.24
N LEU A 76 -7.48 -13.52 1.50
CA LEU A 76 -6.49 -13.00 2.44
C LEU A 76 -6.74 -13.49 3.86
N TRP A 77 -7.99 -13.47 4.31
CA TRP A 77 -8.39 -13.99 5.62
C TRP A 77 -8.04 -15.48 5.75
N ASP A 78 -8.46 -16.29 4.79
CA ASP A 78 -8.23 -17.73 4.79
C ASP A 78 -6.72 -18.05 4.80
N LEU A 79 -5.91 -17.32 4.02
CA LEU A 79 -4.45 -17.48 3.99
C LEU A 79 -3.77 -17.03 5.29
N ALA A 80 -4.23 -15.94 5.89
CA ALA A 80 -3.65 -15.42 7.14
C ALA A 80 -3.85 -16.39 8.30
N LEU A 81 -5.00 -17.08 8.34
CA LEU A 81 -5.33 -18.00 9.43
C LEU A 81 -5.07 -19.47 9.08
N ALA A 82 -4.66 -19.80 7.86
CA ALA A 82 -4.45 -21.18 7.41
C ALA A 82 -3.52 -22.01 8.31
N ASN A 83 -2.59 -21.37 9.02
CA ASN A 83 -1.62 -22.03 9.92
C ASN A 83 -2.06 -22.04 11.40
N LEU A 84 -3.21 -21.47 11.75
CA LEU A 84 -3.71 -21.50 13.14
C LEU A 84 -4.46 -22.78 13.48
N ASP A 85 -4.87 -23.55 12.47
CA ASP A 85 -5.57 -24.83 12.62
C ASP A 85 -4.61 -26.06 12.66
N GLU A 86 -3.28 -25.84 12.73
CA GLU A 86 -2.25 -26.89 12.95
C GLU A 86 -1.87 -27.06 14.43
#